data_AF-A0A525CGC9-F1
#
_entry.id   AF-A0A525CGC9-F1
#
_cell.length_a   1.000
_cell.length_b   1.000
_cell.length_c   1.000
_cell.angle_alpha   90.00
_cell.angle_beta   90.00
_cell.angle_gamma   90.00
#
_symmetry.space_group_name_H-M   'P 1'
#
loop_
_entity.id
_entity.type
_entity.pdbx_description
1 polymer ?
#
loop_
_entity_poly.entity_id
_entity_poly.type
_entity_poly.pdbx_seq_one_letter_code
_entity_poly.pdbx_strand_id
1 'polypeptide(L)'
;MSEEHIHELASLAYARELQAALDKLSPSYTDWLNEESCNEELNARILDYHIAWCTMYKRYKHFNAYKALIAGAAYAIENGIINESEVDSECLEIIKNYEYSEHDDVTCQCIKVCGIQYHK
;
A
#
# COMPACT_ATOMS: atom_id res chain seq x y z
N MET A 1 -7.29 23.00 -6.82
CA MET A 1 -8.06 22.35 -5.73
C MET A 1 -8.08 20.85 -5.87
N SER A 2 -8.35 20.29 -7.07
CA SER A 2 -8.33 18.85 -7.31
C SER A 2 -7.04 18.10 -6.93
N GLU A 3 -5.87 18.69 -7.15
CA GLU A 3 -4.58 18.01 -6.89
C GLU A 3 -4.32 17.72 -5.41
N GLU A 4 -4.66 18.67 -4.54
CA GLU A 4 -4.50 18.53 -3.09
C GLU A 4 -5.44 17.45 -2.53
N HIS A 5 -6.70 17.45 -2.96
CA HIS A 5 -7.66 16.41 -2.57
C HIS A 5 -7.26 15.01 -3.07
N ILE A 6 -6.73 14.89 -4.29
CA ILE A 6 -6.25 13.59 -4.80
C ILE A 6 -5.01 13.12 -4.02
N HIS A 7 -4.15 14.05 -3.60
CA HIS A 7 -3.05 13.74 -2.70
C HIS A 7 -3.53 13.26 -1.33
N GLU A 8 -4.55 13.90 -0.75
CA GLU A 8 -5.20 13.49 0.50
C GLU A 8 -5.82 12.10 0.38
N LEU A 9 -6.53 11.81 -0.72
CA LEU A 9 -7.11 10.49 -1.00
C LEU A 9 -6.03 9.41 -1.09
N ALA A 10 -4.95 9.66 -1.84
CA ALA A 10 -3.83 8.71 -1.93
C ALA A 10 -3.17 8.49 -0.56
N SER A 11 -3.04 9.55 0.24
CA SER A 11 -2.47 9.48 1.59
C SER A 11 -3.37 8.68 2.55
N LEU A 12 -4.69 8.89 2.48
CA LEU A 12 -5.67 8.16 3.26
C LEU A 12 -5.70 6.68 2.88
N ALA A 13 -5.65 6.37 1.58
CA ALA A 13 -5.60 5.00 1.08
C ALA A 13 -4.35 4.27 1.59
N TYR A 14 -3.18 4.91 1.49
CA TYR A 14 -1.93 4.38 2.02
C TYR A 14 -2.03 4.08 3.52
N ALA A 15 -2.57 5.01 4.31
CA ALA A 15 -2.74 4.84 5.75
C ALA A 15 -3.67 3.65 6.09
N ARG A 16 -4.78 3.50 5.36
CA ARG A 16 -5.73 2.38 5.56
C ARG A 16 -5.13 1.03 5.20
N GLU A 17 -4.44 0.92 4.06
CA GLU A 17 -3.76 -0.33 3.69
C GLU A 17 -2.64 -0.68 4.68
N LEU A 18 -1.88 0.32 5.15
CA LEU A 18 -0.84 0.13 6.14
C LEU A 18 -1.44 -0.39 7.45
N GLN A 19 -2.54 0.21 7.92
CA GLN A 19 -3.25 -0.25 9.11
C GLN A 19 -3.72 -1.70 8.94
N ALA A 20 -4.34 -2.03 7.80
CA ALA A 20 -4.79 -3.39 7.53
C ALA A 20 -3.64 -4.41 7.48
N ALA A 21 -2.44 -4.01 7.04
CA ALA A 21 -1.25 -4.86 7.07
C ALA A 21 -0.71 -5.04 8.50
N LEU A 22 -0.72 -3.99 9.31
CA LEU A 22 -0.37 -4.06 10.73
C LEU A 22 -1.35 -4.92 11.53
N ASP A 23 -2.65 -4.80 11.25
CA ASP A 23 -3.70 -5.60 11.89
C ASP A 23 -3.55 -7.10 11.60
N LYS A 24 -2.92 -7.47 10.47
CA LYS A 24 -2.56 -8.86 10.15
C LYS A 24 -1.30 -9.32 10.87
N LEU A 25 -0.33 -8.43 11.10
CA LEU A 25 0.93 -8.76 11.78
C LEU A 25 0.75 -8.83 13.30
N SER A 26 -0.11 -7.98 13.88
CA SER A 26 -0.27 -7.85 15.32
C SER A 26 -0.65 -9.16 16.02
N PRO A 27 -1.61 -9.97 15.53
CA PRO A 27 -1.92 -11.25 16.14
C PRO A 27 -0.73 -12.19 16.17
N SER A 28 0.05 -12.28 15.08
CA SER A 28 1.23 -13.14 15.03
C SER A 28 2.31 -12.72 16.03
N TYR A 29 2.43 -11.43 16.32
CA TYR A 29 3.32 -10.96 17.38
C TYR A 29 2.80 -11.34 18.78
N THR A 30 1.49 -11.27 19.00
CA THR A 30 0.85 -11.73 20.24
C THR A 30 1.02 -13.24 20.44
N ASP A 31 0.77 -14.04 19.43
CA ASP A 31 0.93 -15.50 19.47
C ASP A 31 2.38 -15.86 19.82
N TRP A 32 3.35 -15.17 19.23
CA TRP A 32 4.78 -15.37 19.56
C TRP A 32 5.11 -15.00 21.01
N LEU A 33 4.57 -13.88 21.53
CA LEU A 33 4.76 -13.49 22.94
C LEU A 33 4.18 -14.52 23.92
N ASN A 34 3.11 -15.21 23.52
CA ASN A 34 2.46 -16.26 24.31
C ASN A 34 3.08 -17.65 24.12
N GLU A 35 4.18 -17.76 23.36
CA GLU A 35 4.81 -19.04 22.98
C GLU A 35 3.88 -19.97 22.16
N GLU A 36 2.85 -19.40 21.50
CA GLU A 36 1.88 -20.10 20.64
C GLU A 36 2.36 -20.22 19.19
N SER A 37 3.45 -19.51 18.82
CA SER A 37 4.13 -19.61 17.52
C SER A 37 5.65 -19.53 17.67
N CYS A 38 6.39 -20.08 16.71
CA CYS A 38 7.85 -20.04 16.74
C CYS A 38 8.45 -18.82 16.02
N ASN A 39 9.75 -18.60 16.20
CA ASN A 39 10.47 -17.48 15.58
C ASN A 39 10.36 -17.48 14.05
N GLU A 40 10.37 -18.66 13.43
CA GLU A 40 10.26 -18.83 11.98
C GLU A 40 8.90 -18.34 11.46
N GLU A 41 7.82 -18.64 12.18
CA GLU A 41 6.46 -18.22 11.82
C GLU A 41 6.30 -16.70 11.95
N LEU A 42 6.78 -16.10 13.06
CA LEU A 42 6.79 -14.64 13.21
C LEU A 42 7.65 -13.96 12.13
N ASN A 43 8.82 -14.49 11.83
CA ASN A 43 9.70 -13.95 10.78
C ASN A 43 9.06 -13.99 9.40
N ALA A 44 8.34 -15.07 9.06
CA ALA A 44 7.60 -15.15 7.81
C ALA A 44 6.51 -14.06 7.73
N ARG A 45 5.79 -13.81 8.83
CA ARG A 45 4.76 -12.76 8.90
C ARG A 45 5.34 -11.35 8.80
N ILE A 46 6.49 -11.10 9.42
CA ILE A 46 7.23 -9.84 9.28
C ILE A 46 7.68 -9.63 7.82
N LEU A 47 8.13 -10.69 7.14
CA LEU A 47 8.49 -10.63 5.73
C LEU A 47 7.28 -10.33 4.85
N ASP A 48 6.14 -10.99 5.08
CA ASP A 48 4.88 -10.70 4.37
C ASP A 48 4.47 -9.23 4.53
N TYR A 49 4.54 -8.71 5.77
CA TYR A 49 4.30 -7.30 6.05
C TYR A 49 5.25 -6.38 5.28
N HIS A 50 6.55 -6.69 5.24
CA HIS A 50 7.53 -5.91 4.49
C HIS A 50 7.26 -5.91 2.98
N ILE A 51 6.89 -7.06 2.41
CA ILE A 51 6.52 -7.17 0.99
C ILE A 51 5.27 -6.34 0.69
N ALA A 52 4.26 -6.41 1.56
CA ALA A 52 3.03 -5.63 1.43
C ALA A 52 3.33 -4.12 1.50
N TRP A 53 4.09 -3.69 2.51
CA TRP A 53 4.53 -2.30 2.66
C TRP A 53 5.32 -1.81 1.44
N CYS A 54 6.23 -2.62 0.89
CA CYS A 54 6.95 -2.32 -0.35
C CYS A 54 6.01 -2.02 -1.52
N THR A 55 4.95 -2.82 -1.66
CA THR A 55 3.96 -2.70 -2.73
C THR A 55 3.12 -1.43 -2.57
N MET A 56 2.59 -1.19 -1.35
CA MET A 56 1.87 0.05 -1.03
C MET A 56 2.77 1.26 -1.28
N TYR A 57 3.99 1.22 -0.75
CA TYR A 57 4.94 2.30 -0.88
C TYR A 57 5.17 2.63 -2.36
N LYS A 58 5.41 1.67 -3.26
CA LYS A 58 5.51 1.98 -4.69
C LYS A 58 4.25 2.63 -5.26
N ARG A 59 3.09 2.11 -4.91
CA ARG A 59 1.79 2.58 -5.42
C ARG A 59 1.56 4.05 -5.10
N TYR A 60 1.94 4.48 -3.89
CA TYR A 60 1.65 5.85 -3.41
C TYR A 60 2.89 6.78 -3.39
N LYS A 61 4.13 6.27 -3.30
CA LYS A 61 5.40 7.05 -3.17
C LYS A 61 5.65 8.01 -4.32
N HIS A 62 5.05 7.81 -5.48
CA HIS A 62 5.09 8.80 -6.56
C HIS A 62 4.20 10.03 -6.28
N PHE A 63 4.17 10.50 -5.01
CA PHE A 63 3.48 11.72 -4.58
C PHE A 63 3.91 12.99 -5.34
N ASN A 64 5.02 12.95 -6.06
CA ASN A 64 5.51 14.06 -6.89
C ASN A 64 4.97 14.02 -8.34
N ALA A 65 4.30 12.94 -8.75
CA ALA A 65 3.69 12.85 -10.07
C ALA A 65 2.17 12.75 -9.90
N TYR A 66 1.47 13.83 -10.25
CA TYR A 66 0.01 13.90 -10.16
C TYR A 66 -0.70 12.69 -10.80
N LYS A 67 -0.16 12.17 -11.91
CA LYS A 67 -0.63 10.95 -12.56
C LYS A 67 -0.60 9.70 -11.67
N ALA A 68 0.46 9.54 -10.87
CA ALA A 68 0.58 8.41 -9.98
C ALA A 68 -0.33 8.53 -8.76
N LEU A 69 -0.60 9.77 -8.30
CA LEU A 69 -1.62 10.02 -7.28
C LEU A 69 -3.02 9.62 -7.77
N ILE A 70 -3.37 9.99 -9.00
CA ILE A 70 -4.65 9.58 -9.61
C ILE A 70 -4.74 8.04 -9.71
N ALA A 71 -3.67 7.39 -10.19
CA ALA A 71 -3.62 5.93 -10.26
C ALA A 71 -3.75 5.24 -8.89
N GLY A 72 -3.08 5.78 -7.86
CA GLY A 72 -3.19 5.28 -6.49
C GLY A 72 -4.60 5.44 -5.93
N ALA A 73 -5.24 6.59 -6.16
CA ALA A 73 -6.61 6.84 -5.74
C ALA A 73 -7.62 5.95 -6.50
N ALA A 74 -7.43 5.75 -7.80
CA ALA A 74 -8.24 4.84 -8.62
C ALA A 74 -8.19 3.41 -8.08
N TYR A 75 -6.99 2.90 -7.82
CA TYR A 75 -6.79 1.58 -7.22
C TYR A 75 -7.50 1.46 -5.87
N ALA A 76 -7.37 2.49 -5.02
CA ALA A 76 -7.97 2.49 -3.68
C ALA A 76 -9.50 2.40 -3.73
N ILE A 77 -10.12 3.09 -4.69
CA ILE A 77 -11.57 3.04 -4.90
C ILE A 77 -11.99 1.66 -5.43
N GLU A 78 -11.33 1.16 -6.47
CA GLU A 78 -11.64 -0.13 -7.10
C GLU A 78 -11.53 -1.31 -6.11
N ASN A 79 -10.57 -1.24 -5.20
CA ASN A 79 -10.34 -2.29 -4.19
C ASN A 79 -11.11 -2.04 -2.88
N GLY A 80 -11.98 -1.02 -2.83
CA GLY A 80 -12.81 -0.72 -1.67
C GLY A 80 -12.05 -0.24 -0.43
N ILE A 81 -10.81 0.23 -0.59
CA ILE A 81 -10.01 0.87 0.47
C ILE A 81 -10.60 2.26 0.79
N ILE A 82 -11.07 2.95 -0.25
CA ILE A 82 -11.85 4.19 -0.16
C ILE A 82 -13.20 3.94 -0.83
N ASN A 83 -14.29 4.31 -0.16
CA ASN A 83 -15.61 4.23 -0.77
C ASN A 83 -15.84 5.45 -1.70
N GLU A 84 -16.46 5.26 -2.86
CA GLU A 84 -16.79 6.37 -3.78
C GLU A 84 -17.57 7.51 -3.10
N SER A 85 -18.40 7.19 -2.10
CA SER A 85 -19.16 8.18 -1.32
C SER A 85 -18.28 9.08 -0.42
N GLU A 86 -17.02 8.71 -0.18
CA GLU A 86 -16.04 9.51 0.56
C GLU A 86 -15.28 10.48 -0.34
N VAL A 87 -15.51 10.43 -1.67
CA VAL A 87 -14.75 11.16 -2.68
C VAL A 87 -15.58 12.33 -3.22
N ASP A 88 -14.98 13.52 -3.25
CA ASP A 88 -15.60 14.69 -3.89
C ASP A 88 -15.87 14.43 -5.38
N SER A 89 -17.01 14.92 -5.89
CA SER A 89 -17.44 14.67 -7.26
C SER A 89 -16.43 15.10 -8.33
N GLU A 90 -15.69 16.20 -8.10
CA GLU A 90 -14.67 16.68 -9.04
C GLU A 90 -13.48 15.70 -9.09
N CYS A 91 -13.05 15.20 -7.93
CA CYS A 91 -11.97 14.22 -7.84
C CYS A 91 -12.39 12.89 -8.47
N LEU A 92 -13.62 12.46 -8.23
CA LEU A 92 -14.17 11.22 -8.80
C LEU A 92 -14.22 11.27 -10.33
N GLU A 93 -14.59 12.42 -10.91
CA GLU A 93 -14.59 12.63 -12.36
C GLU A 93 -13.17 12.55 -12.93
N ILE A 94 -12.19 13.20 -12.29
CA ILE A 94 -10.77 13.14 -12.70
C ILE A 94 -10.24 11.71 -12.66
N ILE A 95 -10.54 10.97 -11.59
CA ILE A 95 -10.12 9.58 -11.42
C ILE A 95 -10.75 8.68 -12.48
N LYS A 96 -12.05 8.82 -12.75
CA LYS A 96 -12.78 7.98 -13.73
C LYS A 96 -12.37 8.26 -15.18
N ASN A 97 -11.96 9.49 -15.50
CA ASN A 97 -11.51 9.87 -16.84
C ASN A 97 -10.02 9.62 -17.08
N TYR A 98 -9.30 9.03 -16.12
CA TYR A 98 -7.88 8.74 -16.25
C TYR A 98 -7.63 7.44 -17.03
N GLU A 99 -7.13 7.54 -18.27
CA GLU A 99 -6.68 6.39 -19.05
C GLU A 99 -5.33 5.89 -18.52
N TYR A 100 -5.31 4.68 -17.96
CA TYR A 100 -4.09 4.04 -17.45
C TYR A 100 -3.29 3.39 -18.61
N SER A 101 -2.02 3.78 -18.79
CA SER A 101 -1.07 3.06 -19.66
C SER A 101 -0.17 2.16 -18.81
N GLU A 102 -0.18 0.86 -19.06
CA GLU A 102 0.45 -0.21 -18.24
C GLU A 102 2.00 -0.23 -18.19
N HIS A 103 2.71 0.90 -18.23
CA HIS A 103 4.15 0.92 -18.53
C HIS A 103 5.14 1.36 -17.44
N ASP A 104 4.73 1.49 -16.17
CA ASP A 104 5.68 1.83 -15.10
C ASP A 104 5.92 0.66 -14.13
N ASP A 105 6.74 -0.28 -14.58
CA ASP A 105 7.24 -1.41 -13.78
C ASP A 105 8.39 -0.94 -12.87
N VAL A 106 8.07 -0.57 -11.63
CA VAL A 106 9.05 -0.11 -10.64
C VAL A 106 9.39 -1.25 -9.68
N THR A 107 10.63 -1.73 -9.70
CA THR A 107 11.14 -2.80 -8.82
C THR A 107 11.41 -2.27 -7.39
N CYS A 108 11.06 -3.05 -6.34
CA CYS A 108 11.26 -2.62 -4.94
C CYS A 108 12.70 -2.94 -4.56
N GLN A 109 13.53 -1.93 -4.32
CA GLN A 109 14.90 -2.15 -3.84
C GLN A 109 14.97 -2.46 -2.34
N CYS A 110 13.87 -2.39 -1.59
CA CYS A 110 13.90 -2.55 -0.13
C CYS A 110 14.30 -3.97 0.33
N ILE A 111 14.13 -5.00 -0.50
CA ILE A 111 14.62 -6.36 -0.20
C ILE A 111 16.16 -6.40 -0.11
N LYS A 112 16.88 -5.48 -0.79
CA LYS A 112 18.35 -5.41 -0.69
C LYS A 112 18.87 -4.79 0.61
N VAL A 113 18.05 -4.03 1.34
CA VAL A 113 18.50 -3.30 2.54
C VAL A 113 18.51 -4.20 3.78
N CYS A 114 17.70 -5.26 3.81
CA CYS A 114 17.66 -6.18 4.96
C CYS A 114 18.77 -7.25 4.96
N GLY A 115 19.66 -7.31 3.96
CA GLY A 115 20.81 -8.21 3.96
C GLY A 115 20.50 -9.72 3.96
N ILE A 116 19.22 -10.13 3.91
CA ILE A 116 18.84 -11.53 3.92
C ILE A 116 18.86 -12.09 2.49
N GLN A 117 20.01 -12.65 2.11
CA GLN A 117 20.11 -13.52 0.94
C GLN A 117 19.59 -14.91 1.32
N TYR A 118 18.38 -15.27 0.87
CA TYR A 118 17.96 -16.66 0.90
C TYR A 118 18.48 -17.36 -0.36
N HIS A 119 19.46 -18.25 -0.18
CA HIS A 119 19.82 -19.23 -1.20
C HIS A 119 18.64 -20.18 -1.40
N LYS A 120 18.25 -20.37 -2.67
CA LYS A 120 17.30 -21.39 -3.10
C LYS A 120 17.81 -22.80 -2.80
#